data_AF-A0AAV9XRM8-F1
#
_entry.id   AF-A0AAV9XRM8-F1
#
_cell.length_a   1.000
_cell.length_b   1.000
_cell.length_c   1.000
_cell.angle_alpha   90.00
_cell.angle_beta   90.00
_cell.angle_gamma   90.00
#
_symmetry.space_group_name_H-M   'P 1'
#
loop_
_entity.id
_entity.type
_entity.pdbx_description
1 polymer ?
#
loop_
_entity_poly.entity_id
_entity_poly.type
_entity_poly.pdbx_seq_one_letter_code
_entity_poly.pdbx_strand_id
1 'polypeptide(L)'
;MKVSTTFLGLLALAAGVAAQYDHEYYGFGGYSGYSDAAVDYGHNDHHAYSYGDHPADYSYGGYGGYDSHDYAFDPYSEYAGYEPASYSYLERRTSLLKERYIESAKARRASAKQIENLIHCPPIVLEKINKWDRKYAQAMHKIWHTHVPLMETLPEGDPNIPFDGGFKPDGAVHLRDRLIEYARAHGVPADKIEAIKHKSHSEIEVLKHMDLRGRVLRESEWLSAPPSQLEFIKRIVPDSVWRELEDLKRKRQDAHEALRRGVIPSV
;
A
#
# COMPACT_ATOMS: atom_id res chain seq x y z
N MET A 1 -1.45 46.96 52.78
CA MET A 1 -2.10 46.39 51.57
C MET A 1 -1.21 45.27 51.06
N LYS A 2 -1.83 44.14 50.71
CA LYS A 2 -1.19 42.85 50.45
C LYS A 2 -0.35 42.88 49.17
N VAL A 3 0.80 42.22 49.25
CA VAL A 3 1.75 41.89 48.18
C VAL A 3 1.08 40.93 47.20
N SER A 4 1.23 41.14 45.88
CA SER A 4 0.94 40.09 44.89
C SER A 4 2.15 39.87 44.00
N THR A 5 2.59 38.63 44.08
CA THR A 5 3.79 38.01 43.54
C THR A 5 3.58 37.56 42.11
N THR A 6 4.64 37.70 41.32
CA THR A 6 5.12 36.92 40.17
C THR A 6 4.26 35.73 39.69
N PHE A 7 4.01 35.66 38.37
CA PHE A 7 3.86 34.38 37.66
C PHE A 7 4.82 34.36 36.45
N LEU A 8 5.91 33.63 36.66
CA LEU A 8 6.86 33.12 35.68
C LEU A 8 6.50 31.64 35.44
N GLY A 9 6.64 31.17 34.19
CA GLY A 9 6.59 29.75 33.83
C GLY A 9 5.28 29.31 33.16
N LEU A 10 5.25 28.47 32.14
CA LEU A 10 6.24 27.55 31.60
C LEU A 10 6.02 27.43 30.08
N LEU A 11 7.10 27.56 29.31
CA LEU A 11 7.19 27.03 27.95
C LEU A 11 7.51 25.53 28.09
N ALA A 12 6.47 24.70 28.07
CA ALA A 12 6.65 23.25 28.00
C ALA A 12 7.03 22.88 26.56
N LEU A 13 8.31 22.63 26.35
CA LEU A 13 8.83 21.83 25.24
C LEU A 13 8.16 20.46 25.29
N ALA A 14 7.18 20.24 24.42
CA ALA A 14 6.73 18.90 24.11
C ALA A 14 7.76 18.26 23.18
N ALA A 15 8.64 17.44 23.75
CA ALA A 15 9.44 16.49 23.00
C ALA A 15 8.49 15.52 22.29
N GLY A 16 8.29 15.74 21.00
CA GLY A 16 7.59 14.80 20.13
C GLY A 16 8.43 13.55 20.00
N VAL A 17 8.02 12.47 20.66
CA VAL A 17 8.45 11.13 20.31
C VAL A 17 7.79 10.81 18.97
N ALA A 18 8.49 11.11 17.88
CA ALA A 18 8.16 10.62 16.55
C ALA A 18 8.45 9.12 16.54
N ALA A 19 7.45 8.32 16.87
CA ALA A 19 7.51 6.90 16.62
C ALA A 19 7.13 6.66 15.14
N GLN A 20 8.10 6.18 14.36
CA GLN A 20 7.90 5.67 13.02
C GLN A 20 6.88 4.54 13.05
N TYR A 21 5.71 4.74 12.44
CA TYR A 21 4.74 3.67 12.21
C TYR A 21 4.04 3.90 10.87
N ASP A 22 4.36 3.04 9.91
CA ASP A 22 3.65 2.87 8.64
C ASP A 22 2.41 1.99 8.87
N HIS A 23 1.20 2.49 8.56
CA HIS A 23 0.09 1.63 8.06
C HIS A 23 -1.16 2.43 7.58
N GLU A 24 -1.30 2.54 6.26
CA GLU A 24 -2.48 2.23 5.42
C GLU A 24 -3.90 2.48 5.99
N TYR A 25 -4.46 3.66 5.68
CA TYR A 25 -5.77 4.17 6.12
C TYR A 25 -7.01 3.35 5.64
N TYR A 26 -7.19 2.14 6.17
CA TYR A 26 -8.31 1.20 5.99
C TYR A 26 -8.20 0.11 4.91
N GLY A 27 -7.06 -0.58 4.87
CA GLY A 27 -6.95 -1.86 4.17
C GLY A 27 -5.69 -2.63 4.55
N PHE A 28 -5.74 -3.48 5.58
CA PHE A 28 -4.86 -4.64 5.64
C PHE A 28 -5.54 -5.85 6.27
N GLY A 29 -5.94 -6.79 5.40
CA GLY A 29 -6.12 -8.18 5.77
C GLY A 29 -5.01 -9.01 5.11
N GLY A 30 -3.99 -9.36 5.90
CA GLY A 30 -3.08 -10.49 5.66
C GLY A 30 -1.91 -10.28 4.69
N TYR A 31 -0.72 -10.69 5.16
CA TYR A 31 0.65 -10.67 4.56
C TYR A 31 1.66 -9.66 5.14
N SER A 32 2.00 -9.92 6.41
CA SER A 32 3.28 -9.52 6.98
C SER A 32 4.45 -10.00 6.11
N GLY A 33 5.35 -9.07 5.77
CA GLY A 33 6.76 -9.36 5.56
C GLY A 33 7.28 -9.11 4.17
N TYR A 34 7.71 -7.88 3.89
CA TYR A 34 9.01 -7.59 3.27
C TYR A 34 9.47 -6.24 3.81
N SER A 35 10.26 -6.30 4.88
CA SER A 35 11.07 -5.20 5.37
C SER A 35 12.14 -4.85 4.35
N ASP A 36 12.45 -3.56 4.24
CA ASP A 36 13.64 -3.02 3.59
C ASP A 36 14.88 -3.87 3.90
N ALA A 37 15.36 -4.60 2.90
CA ALA A 37 16.70 -5.12 2.86
C ALA A 37 17.24 -4.86 1.46
N ALA A 38 18.31 -4.07 1.43
CA ALA A 38 19.12 -3.81 0.26
C ALA A 38 19.41 -5.12 -0.49
N VAL A 39 19.29 -5.04 -1.81
CA VAL A 39 19.73 -6.07 -2.74
C VAL A 39 21.24 -6.23 -2.56
N ASP A 40 21.65 -7.21 -1.77
CA ASP A 40 23.01 -7.74 -1.79
C ASP A 40 22.99 -9.05 -2.59
N TYR A 41 23.74 -9.04 -3.68
CA TYR A 41 23.91 -10.15 -4.59
C TYR A 41 24.94 -11.11 -3.99
N GLY A 42 24.52 -12.33 -3.70
CA GLY A 42 25.41 -13.49 -3.73
C GLY A 42 25.61 -14.19 -2.40
N HIS A 43 24.99 -15.35 -2.24
CA HIS A 43 25.71 -16.59 -1.94
C HIS A 43 24.78 -17.77 -2.18
N ASN A 44 25.17 -18.58 -3.18
CA ASN A 44 24.79 -19.98 -3.25
C ASN A 44 25.36 -20.67 -2.01
N ASP A 45 24.55 -21.45 -1.30
CA ASP A 45 25.11 -22.60 -0.61
C ASP A 45 24.18 -23.80 -0.71
N HIS A 46 24.78 -24.83 -1.29
CA HIS A 46 24.25 -26.14 -1.54
C HIS A 46 24.02 -26.90 -0.23
N HIS A 47 23.00 -27.75 -0.24
CA HIS A 47 22.78 -28.78 0.76
C HIS A 47 24.03 -29.65 0.94
N ALA A 48 24.63 -29.56 2.13
CA ALA A 48 25.69 -30.44 2.58
C ALA A 48 25.14 -31.84 2.87
N TYR A 49 25.59 -32.82 2.08
CA TYR A 49 25.61 -34.22 2.45
C TYR A 49 26.89 -34.55 3.24
N SER A 50 26.72 -35.47 4.18
CA SER A 50 27.62 -35.92 5.22
C SER A 50 28.93 -36.57 4.75
N TYR A 51 30.01 -36.18 5.42
CA TYR A 51 31.28 -36.89 5.77
C TYR A 51 31.64 -38.23 5.09
N GLY A 52 32.86 -38.28 4.56
CA GLY A 52 33.61 -39.51 4.27
C GLY A 52 34.99 -39.28 3.63
N ASP A 53 36.01 -39.17 4.47
CA ASP A 53 37.41 -39.62 4.32
C ASP A 53 38.32 -39.30 3.09
N HIS A 54 39.45 -38.67 3.45
CA HIS A 54 40.84 -38.98 3.04
C HIS A 54 41.45 -38.38 1.74
N PRO A 55 42.81 -38.23 1.68
CA PRO A 55 43.44 -36.90 1.67
C PRO A 55 44.41 -36.63 0.49
N ALA A 56 45.01 -35.43 0.55
CA ALA A 56 46.31 -35.04 0.01
C ALA A 56 46.39 -34.64 -1.48
N ASP A 57 46.87 -33.40 -1.70
CA ASP A 57 48.14 -33.08 -2.38
C ASP A 57 48.11 -31.88 -3.36
N TYR A 58 49.04 -30.94 -3.10
CA TYR A 58 49.80 -30.04 -4.02
C TYR A 58 49.05 -29.08 -4.98
N SER A 59 49.28 -27.75 -4.92
CA SER A 59 50.38 -26.99 -5.59
C SER A 59 49.80 -26.09 -6.71
N TYR A 60 49.77 -24.77 -6.60
CA TYR A 60 50.81 -23.78 -7.00
C TYR A 60 50.50 -23.05 -8.33
N GLY A 61 50.60 -21.72 -8.31
CA GLY A 61 50.74 -20.82 -9.47
C GLY A 61 49.44 -20.56 -10.25
N GLY A 62 49.19 -19.41 -10.86
CA GLY A 62 50.02 -18.26 -11.18
C GLY A 62 49.23 -17.32 -12.11
N TYR A 63 49.74 -16.09 -12.23
CA TYR A 63 49.20 -14.93 -12.95
C TYR A 63 49.09 -15.07 -14.49
N GLY A 64 48.27 -14.19 -15.09
CA GLY A 64 48.29 -13.79 -16.50
C GLY A 64 47.24 -14.50 -17.34
N GLY A 65 46.57 -13.92 -18.34
CA GLY A 65 46.78 -12.72 -19.13
C GLY A 65 45.75 -12.76 -20.28
N TYR A 66 45.74 -11.72 -21.10
CA TYR A 66 44.74 -11.37 -22.11
C TYR A 66 44.51 -12.39 -23.25
N ASP A 67 43.34 -12.18 -23.88
CA ASP A 67 42.98 -12.38 -25.28
C ASP A 67 42.43 -13.71 -25.81
N SER A 68 41.39 -13.50 -26.63
CA SER A 68 40.94 -14.25 -27.81
C SER A 68 39.81 -15.28 -27.64
N HIS A 69 38.75 -14.97 -28.39
CA HIS A 69 37.72 -15.80 -29.01
C HIS A 69 37.72 -17.30 -28.70
N ASP A 70 36.56 -17.80 -28.25
CA ASP A 70 35.96 -18.96 -28.89
C ASP A 70 34.44 -19.00 -28.68
N TYR A 71 33.74 -19.20 -29.80
CA TYR A 71 32.31 -19.50 -29.87
C TYR A 71 32.07 -20.87 -29.23
N ALA A 72 31.72 -20.91 -27.95
CA ALA A 72 31.17 -22.11 -27.34
C ALA A 72 29.67 -22.19 -27.63
N PHE A 73 29.38 -22.88 -28.72
CA PHE A 73 28.09 -23.46 -29.09
C PHE A 73 27.52 -24.27 -27.90
N ASP A 74 26.42 -23.79 -27.31
CA ASP A 74 25.65 -24.56 -26.32
C ASP A 74 24.67 -25.50 -27.06
N PRO A 75 24.80 -26.83 -26.93
CA PRO A 75 23.97 -27.80 -27.64
C PRO A 75 22.58 -28.01 -27.02
N TYR A 76 22.11 -27.15 -26.10
CA TYR A 76 20.72 -27.16 -25.61
C TYR A 76 19.80 -26.11 -26.26
N SER A 77 20.09 -25.73 -27.51
CA SER A 77 19.28 -24.80 -28.32
C SER A 77 18.03 -25.42 -28.99
N GLU A 78 17.61 -26.62 -28.61
CA GLU A 78 16.44 -27.30 -29.23
C GLU A 78 15.05 -26.83 -28.73
N TYR A 79 15.00 -25.76 -27.93
CA TYR A 79 13.77 -24.98 -27.69
C TYR A 79 13.91 -23.51 -28.13
N ALA A 80 14.82 -23.22 -29.07
CA ALA A 80 14.86 -21.96 -29.81
C ALA A 80 13.74 -21.92 -30.86
N GLY A 81 12.49 -21.72 -30.42
CA GLY A 81 11.33 -21.64 -31.30
C GLY A 81 10.19 -20.75 -30.81
N TYR A 82 10.37 -20.06 -29.68
CA TYR A 82 9.50 -18.97 -29.27
C TYR A 82 10.38 -17.78 -28.90
N GLU A 83 10.67 -16.92 -29.88
CA GLU A 83 10.87 -15.52 -29.56
C GLU A 83 9.55 -15.06 -28.91
N PRO A 84 9.49 -14.76 -27.60
CA PRO A 84 8.31 -14.11 -27.07
C PRO A 84 8.27 -12.77 -27.79
N ALA A 85 7.23 -12.58 -28.62
CA ALA A 85 6.94 -11.34 -29.32
C ALA A 85 7.38 -10.17 -28.46
N SER A 86 8.25 -9.32 -29.01
CA SER A 86 8.99 -8.28 -28.32
C SER A 86 8.06 -7.31 -27.59
N TYR A 87 7.57 -7.72 -26.42
CA TYR A 87 6.84 -6.85 -25.53
C TYR A 87 7.84 -5.83 -25.04
N SER A 88 7.54 -4.56 -25.31
CA SER A 88 8.22 -3.43 -24.71
C SER A 88 8.22 -3.62 -23.18
N TYR A 89 9.24 -3.09 -22.50
CA TYR A 89 9.33 -3.16 -21.03
C TYR A 89 8.02 -2.72 -20.34
N LEU A 90 7.30 -1.76 -20.93
CA LEU A 90 5.98 -1.30 -20.49
C LEU A 90 4.90 -2.38 -20.63
N GLU A 91 4.89 -3.18 -21.69
CA GLU A 91 3.91 -4.25 -21.88
C GLU A 91 4.15 -5.44 -20.94
N ARG A 92 5.41 -5.80 -20.65
CA ARG A 92 5.73 -6.80 -19.61
C ARG A 92 5.42 -6.31 -18.19
N ARG A 93 5.61 -5.01 -17.94
CA ARG A 93 5.36 -4.39 -16.63
C ARG A 93 3.86 -4.31 -16.33
N THR A 94 3.08 -3.90 -17.33
CA THR A 94 1.63 -3.78 -17.18
C THR A 94 0.93 -5.15 -17.21
N SER A 95 1.52 -6.17 -17.84
CA SER A 95 1.03 -7.55 -17.74
C SER A 95 1.12 -8.10 -16.31
N LEU A 96 2.20 -7.82 -15.57
CA LEU A 96 2.38 -8.33 -14.21
C LEU A 96 1.35 -7.76 -13.21
N LEU A 97 1.06 -6.46 -13.26
CA LEU A 97 0.02 -5.87 -12.40
C LEU A 97 -1.34 -6.52 -12.68
N LYS A 98 -1.68 -6.66 -13.97
CA LYS A 98 -2.93 -7.28 -14.42
C LYS A 98 -3.03 -8.74 -13.98
N GLU A 99 -1.95 -9.51 -14.12
CA GLU A 99 -1.85 -10.89 -13.64
C GLU A 99 -2.15 -10.96 -12.14
N ARG A 100 -1.54 -10.10 -11.32
CA ARG A 100 -1.81 -10.05 -9.87
C ARG A 100 -3.25 -9.67 -9.54
N TYR A 101 -3.88 -8.77 -10.28
CA TYR A 101 -5.32 -8.49 -10.13
C TYR A 101 -6.18 -9.73 -10.44
N ILE A 102 -5.83 -10.51 -11.46
CA ILE A 102 -6.53 -11.74 -11.83
C ILE A 102 -6.31 -12.83 -10.76
N GLU A 103 -5.08 -13.00 -10.29
CA GLU A 103 -4.74 -13.94 -9.22
C GLU A 103 -5.49 -13.62 -7.93
N SER A 104 -5.52 -12.34 -7.53
CA SER A 104 -6.26 -11.93 -6.34
C SER A 104 -7.77 -12.15 -6.51
N ALA A 105 -8.31 -11.92 -7.72
CA ALA A 105 -9.71 -12.18 -8.02
C ALA A 105 -10.05 -13.66 -7.88
N LYS A 106 -9.21 -14.54 -8.41
CA LYS A 106 -9.34 -16.00 -8.26
C LYS A 106 -9.26 -16.41 -6.79
N ALA A 107 -8.26 -15.93 -6.06
CA ALA A 107 -8.09 -16.22 -4.63
C ALA A 107 -9.29 -15.79 -3.79
N ARG A 108 -9.91 -14.66 -4.15
CA ARG A 108 -11.11 -14.12 -3.50
C ARG A 108 -12.43 -14.63 -4.09
N ARG A 109 -12.40 -15.69 -4.91
CA ARG A 109 -13.58 -16.36 -5.49
C ARG A 109 -14.48 -15.43 -6.31
N ALA A 110 -13.89 -14.51 -7.06
CA ALA A 110 -14.61 -13.68 -8.02
C ALA A 110 -15.38 -14.55 -9.04
N SER A 111 -16.51 -14.03 -9.52
CA SER A 111 -17.30 -14.69 -10.55
C SER A 111 -16.54 -14.83 -11.88
N ALA A 112 -16.91 -15.81 -12.70
CA ALA A 112 -16.31 -16.02 -14.02
C ALA A 112 -16.36 -14.73 -14.89
N LYS A 113 -17.49 -14.02 -14.86
CA LYS A 113 -17.66 -12.74 -15.55
C LYS A 113 -16.66 -11.68 -15.08
N GLN A 114 -16.41 -11.57 -13.78
CA GLN A 114 -15.44 -10.59 -13.25
C GLN A 114 -14.01 -10.95 -13.69
N ILE A 115 -13.65 -12.23 -13.64
CA ILE A 115 -12.33 -12.71 -14.07
C ILE A 115 -12.13 -12.47 -15.57
N GLU A 116 -13.12 -12.80 -16.40
CA GLU A 116 -13.08 -12.56 -17.85
C GLU A 116 -12.92 -11.07 -18.16
N ASN A 117 -13.66 -10.19 -17.48
CA ASN A 117 -13.48 -8.75 -17.63
C ASN A 117 -12.09 -8.28 -17.23
N LEU A 118 -11.49 -8.82 -16.15
CA LEU A 118 -10.11 -8.50 -15.79
C LEU A 118 -9.12 -8.97 -16.86
N ILE A 119 -9.34 -10.14 -17.47
CA ILE A 119 -8.53 -10.64 -18.60
C ILE A 119 -8.63 -9.72 -19.81
N HIS A 120 -9.80 -9.14 -20.09
CA HIS A 120 -9.97 -8.21 -21.21
C HIS A 120 -9.69 -6.74 -20.88
N CYS A 121 -9.56 -6.39 -19.60
CA CYS A 121 -9.25 -5.04 -19.16
C CYS A 121 -7.87 -4.61 -19.69
N PRO A 122 -7.74 -3.46 -20.37
CA PRO A 122 -6.44 -2.95 -20.78
C PRO A 122 -5.53 -2.74 -19.56
N PRO A 123 -4.26 -3.18 -19.60
CA PRO A 123 -3.36 -3.07 -18.45
C PRO A 123 -3.20 -1.63 -17.91
N ILE A 124 -3.20 -0.63 -18.81
CA ILE A 124 -3.12 0.79 -18.47
C ILE A 124 -4.28 1.26 -17.57
N VAL A 125 -5.47 0.64 -17.69
CA VAL A 125 -6.63 0.96 -16.86
C VAL A 125 -6.35 0.55 -15.41
N LEU A 126 -5.82 -0.66 -15.21
CA LEU A 126 -5.48 -1.17 -13.88
C LEU A 126 -4.31 -0.39 -13.26
N GLU A 127 -3.31 0.00 -14.06
CA GLU A 127 -2.23 0.87 -13.59
C GLU A 127 -2.78 2.20 -13.07
N LYS A 128 -3.68 2.84 -13.82
CA LYS A 128 -4.28 4.13 -13.44
C LYS A 128 -5.10 4.04 -12.15
N ILE A 129 -5.90 2.97 -12.00
CA ILE A 129 -6.65 2.70 -10.77
C ILE A 129 -5.69 2.51 -9.59
N ASN A 130 -4.64 1.71 -9.77
CA ASN A 130 -3.64 1.46 -8.75
C ASN A 130 -2.92 2.75 -8.29
N LYS A 131 -2.60 3.65 -9.24
CA LYS A 131 -2.03 4.96 -8.94
C LYS A 131 -2.98 5.83 -8.12
N TRP A 132 -4.27 5.88 -8.48
CA TRP A 132 -5.26 6.61 -7.69
C TRP A 132 -5.41 6.05 -6.28
N ASP A 133 -5.44 4.73 -6.14
CA ASP A 133 -5.51 4.04 -4.85
C ASP A 133 -4.34 4.42 -3.94
N ARG A 134 -3.10 4.30 -4.44
CA ARG A 134 -1.88 4.63 -3.71
C ARG A 134 -1.82 6.12 -3.33
N LYS A 135 -2.10 7.01 -4.30
CA LYS A 135 -2.08 8.46 -4.08
C LYS A 135 -3.05 8.86 -2.97
N TYR A 136 -4.27 8.35 -3.01
CA TYR A 136 -5.25 8.62 -1.95
C TYR A 136 -4.78 8.08 -0.60
N ALA A 137 -4.31 6.83 -0.55
CA ALA A 137 -3.90 6.19 0.70
C ALA A 137 -2.75 6.94 1.38
N GLN A 138 -1.74 7.34 0.62
CA GLN A 138 -0.60 8.10 1.13
C GLN A 138 -0.96 9.51 1.57
N ALA A 139 -1.83 10.19 0.82
CA ALA A 139 -2.30 11.51 1.22
C ALA A 139 -3.08 11.46 2.53
N MET A 140 -4.00 10.49 2.65
CA MET A 140 -4.75 10.25 3.88
C MET A 140 -3.81 9.91 5.03
N HIS A 141 -2.83 9.02 4.81
CA HIS A 141 -1.82 8.69 5.81
C HIS A 141 -1.12 9.95 6.34
N LYS A 142 -0.60 10.82 5.45
CA LYS A 142 0.02 12.08 5.87
C LYS A 142 -0.92 12.95 6.71
N ILE A 143 -2.19 13.06 6.32
CA ILE A 143 -3.19 13.83 7.09
C ILE A 143 -3.37 13.25 8.50
N TRP A 144 -3.47 11.92 8.64
CA TRP A 144 -3.61 11.25 9.94
C TRP A 144 -2.38 11.41 10.82
N HIS A 145 -1.20 11.57 10.22
CA HIS A 145 0.04 11.89 10.92
C HIS A 145 0.30 13.39 11.02
N THR A 146 -0.70 14.26 10.85
CA THR A 146 -0.59 15.72 10.98
C THR A 146 0.39 16.40 10.02
N HIS A 147 0.55 15.84 8.81
CA HIS A 147 1.36 16.40 7.73
C HIS A 147 0.47 16.80 6.56
N VAL A 148 0.70 17.99 6.00
CA VAL A 148 0.00 18.42 4.78
C VAL A 148 0.59 17.65 3.60
N PRO A 149 -0.21 16.86 2.86
CA PRO A 149 0.32 16.12 1.72
C PRO A 149 0.62 17.05 0.55
N LEU A 150 1.80 16.90 -0.04
CA LEU A 150 2.17 17.52 -1.30
C LEU A 150 1.68 16.62 -2.44
N MET A 151 0.46 16.86 -2.91
CA MET A 151 -0.26 15.95 -3.82
C MET A 151 0.49 15.67 -5.13
N GLU A 152 1.33 16.60 -5.60
CA GLU A 152 2.10 16.45 -6.84
C GLU A 152 3.31 15.53 -6.68
N THR A 153 3.81 15.35 -5.46
CA THR A 153 5.07 14.63 -5.18
C THR A 153 4.86 13.39 -4.31
N LEU A 154 3.62 12.92 -4.17
CA LEU A 154 3.34 11.69 -3.46
C LEU A 154 3.92 10.49 -4.23
N PRO A 155 4.65 9.58 -3.58
CA PRO A 155 5.24 8.42 -4.26
C PRO A 155 4.19 7.57 -4.98
N GLU A 156 4.41 7.21 -6.23
CA GLU A 156 3.47 6.32 -6.93
C GLU A 156 3.51 4.87 -6.43
N GLY A 157 4.49 4.51 -5.58
CA GLY A 157 4.71 3.17 -5.05
C GLY A 157 5.18 2.17 -6.11
N ASP A 158 5.21 0.87 -5.77
CA ASP A 158 5.54 -0.16 -6.76
C ASP A 158 4.41 -0.27 -7.80
N PRO A 159 4.69 0.01 -9.08
CA PRO A 159 3.72 -0.06 -10.18
C PRO A 159 3.20 -1.48 -10.44
N ASN A 160 3.95 -2.50 -10.06
CA ASN A 160 3.68 -3.91 -10.36
C ASN A 160 2.86 -4.59 -9.27
N ILE A 161 2.74 -3.98 -8.10
CA ILE A 161 2.00 -4.53 -6.98
C ILE A 161 0.66 -3.83 -6.90
N PRO A 162 -0.46 -4.56 -6.93
CA PRO A 162 -1.75 -3.95 -6.74
C PRO A 162 -1.91 -3.49 -5.29
N PHE A 163 -2.39 -2.28 -5.11
CA PHE A 163 -2.70 -1.73 -3.79
C PHE A 163 -3.72 -2.62 -3.08
N ASP A 164 -3.53 -2.84 -1.78
CA ASP A 164 -4.46 -3.60 -0.92
C ASP A 164 -4.76 -5.03 -1.45
N GLY A 165 -3.74 -5.62 -2.08
CA GLY A 165 -3.79 -6.97 -2.65
C GLY A 165 -4.72 -7.11 -3.86
N GLY A 166 -5.09 -6.03 -4.53
CA GLY A 166 -5.81 -6.05 -5.81
C GLY A 166 -7.32 -6.23 -5.71
N PHE A 167 -7.89 -6.95 -6.67
CA PHE A 167 -9.33 -7.04 -6.90
C PHE A 167 -10.10 -7.54 -5.67
N LYS A 168 -11.17 -6.84 -5.29
CA LYS A 168 -12.10 -7.21 -4.21
C LYS A 168 -13.50 -7.47 -4.82
N PRO A 169 -13.93 -8.75 -4.94
CA PRO A 169 -15.22 -9.09 -5.56
C PRO A 169 -16.40 -8.55 -4.76
N ASP A 170 -16.30 -8.61 -3.44
CA ASP A 170 -17.34 -8.16 -2.52
C ASP A 170 -17.01 -6.77 -1.97
N GLY A 171 -17.95 -5.84 -2.13
CA GLY A 171 -17.74 -4.41 -1.85
C GLY A 171 -17.91 -3.99 -0.38
N ALA A 172 -18.18 -4.90 0.54
CA ALA A 172 -18.62 -4.53 1.88
C ALA A 172 -17.69 -5.06 2.96
N VAL A 173 -16.62 -4.31 3.26
CA VAL A 173 -16.21 -4.21 4.67
C VAL A 173 -17.06 -3.10 5.28
N HIS A 174 -17.89 -3.44 6.27
CA HIS A 174 -18.73 -2.46 6.93
C HIS A 174 -17.85 -1.35 7.50
N LEU A 175 -18.24 -0.09 7.30
CA LEU A 175 -17.48 1.07 7.74
C LEU A 175 -17.10 0.99 9.23
N ARG A 176 -18.02 0.48 10.05
CA ARG A 176 -17.80 0.21 11.48
C ARG A 176 -16.64 -0.75 11.71
N ASP A 177 -16.61 -1.87 11.02
CA ASP A 177 -15.58 -2.90 11.21
C ASP A 177 -14.20 -2.37 10.83
N ARG A 178 -14.11 -1.61 9.72
CA ARG A 178 -12.87 -0.93 9.33
C ARG A 178 -12.40 0.08 10.37
N LEU A 179 -13.33 0.84 10.94
CA LEU A 179 -12.99 1.81 11.98
C LEU A 179 -12.47 1.12 13.25
N ILE A 180 -13.07 0.01 13.64
CA ILE A 180 -12.64 -0.82 14.78
C ILE A 180 -11.26 -1.43 14.51
N GLU A 181 -11.04 -1.99 13.33
CA GLU A 181 -9.77 -2.59 12.92
C GLU A 181 -8.64 -1.55 12.95
N TYR A 182 -8.88 -0.38 12.37
CA TYR A 182 -7.96 0.76 12.45
C TYR A 182 -7.67 1.17 13.88
N ALA A 183 -8.72 1.32 14.71
CA ALA A 183 -8.58 1.72 16.10
C ALA A 183 -7.67 0.75 16.87
N ARG A 184 -7.85 -0.57 16.66
CA ARG A 184 -6.99 -1.61 17.24
C ARG A 184 -5.55 -1.49 16.77
N ALA A 185 -5.33 -1.33 15.47
CA ALA A 185 -4.00 -1.21 14.89
C ALA A 185 -3.23 0.02 15.41
N HIS A 186 -3.95 1.09 15.76
CA HIS A 186 -3.37 2.36 16.22
C HIS A 186 -3.36 2.51 17.75
N GLY A 187 -3.59 1.42 18.50
CA GLY A 187 -3.53 1.43 19.95
C GLY A 187 -4.60 2.32 20.61
N VAL A 188 -5.72 2.56 19.93
CA VAL A 188 -6.84 3.33 20.49
C VAL A 188 -7.38 2.59 21.72
N PRO A 189 -7.67 3.30 22.82
CA PRO A 189 -8.16 2.67 24.06
C PRO A 189 -9.41 1.80 23.85
N ALA A 190 -9.48 0.68 24.56
CA ALA A 190 -10.52 -0.33 24.40
C ALA A 190 -11.93 0.23 24.65
N ASP A 191 -12.10 1.16 25.59
CA ASP A 191 -13.37 1.83 25.86
C ASP A 191 -13.90 2.62 24.65
N LYS A 192 -13.01 3.21 23.85
CA LYS A 192 -13.36 3.92 22.61
C LYS A 192 -13.76 2.95 21.50
N ILE A 193 -13.04 1.83 21.39
CA ILE A 193 -13.38 0.77 20.46
C ILE A 193 -14.77 0.19 20.80
N GLU A 194 -15.06 -0.05 22.08
CA GLU A 194 -16.41 -0.46 22.53
C GLU A 194 -17.46 0.60 22.21
N ALA A 195 -17.17 1.89 22.44
CA ALA A 195 -18.09 2.97 22.07
C ALA A 195 -18.43 2.97 20.56
N ILE A 196 -17.46 2.66 19.69
CA ILE A 196 -17.68 2.54 18.23
C ILE A 196 -18.56 1.33 17.90
N LYS A 197 -18.33 0.17 18.55
CA LYS A 197 -19.17 -1.03 18.37
C LYS A 197 -20.63 -0.77 18.70
N HIS A 198 -20.89 0.03 19.73
CA HIS A 198 -22.23 0.35 20.21
C HIS A 198 -22.91 1.52 19.48
N LYS A 199 -22.26 2.18 18.53
CA LYS A 199 -22.93 3.21 17.72
C LYS A 199 -24.08 2.62 16.92
N SER A 200 -25.15 3.39 16.76
CA SER A 200 -26.31 2.99 15.97
C SER A 200 -25.95 2.84 14.49
N HIS A 201 -26.74 2.07 13.74
CA HIS A 201 -26.55 1.97 12.29
C HIS A 201 -26.69 3.33 11.61
N SER A 202 -27.68 4.13 12.02
CA SER A 202 -27.89 5.49 11.50
C SER A 202 -26.69 6.40 11.73
N GLU A 203 -26.03 6.36 12.90
CA GLU A 203 -24.79 7.13 13.13
C GLU A 203 -23.67 6.75 12.15
N ILE A 204 -23.51 5.47 11.84
CA ILE A 204 -22.53 4.99 10.87
C ILE A 204 -22.93 5.38 9.44
N GLU A 205 -24.21 5.31 9.10
CA GLU A 205 -24.69 5.70 7.77
C GLU A 205 -24.48 7.19 7.51
N VAL A 206 -24.66 8.06 8.51
CA VAL A 206 -24.39 9.50 8.36
C VAL A 206 -22.96 9.75 7.88
N LEU A 207 -21.97 9.00 8.38
CA LEU A 207 -20.57 9.15 7.93
C LEU A 207 -20.39 8.90 6.43
N LYS A 208 -21.19 8.00 5.83
CA LYS A 208 -21.08 7.69 4.39
C LYS A 208 -21.53 8.84 3.51
N HIS A 209 -22.39 9.71 4.03
CA HIS A 209 -22.97 10.85 3.31
C HIS A 209 -22.28 12.18 3.63
N MET A 210 -21.33 12.20 4.57
CA MET A 210 -20.51 13.37 4.84
C MET A 210 -19.47 13.60 3.73
N ASP A 211 -19.08 14.86 3.53
CA ASP A 211 -17.86 15.18 2.79
C ASP A 211 -16.64 14.58 3.51
N LEU A 212 -15.56 14.33 2.76
CA LEU A 212 -14.40 13.61 3.25
C LEU A 212 -13.76 14.30 4.45
N ARG A 213 -13.68 15.64 4.47
CA ARG A 213 -13.11 16.36 5.61
C ARG A 213 -13.99 16.19 6.84
N GLY A 214 -15.31 16.40 6.70
CA GLY A 214 -16.27 16.21 7.78
C GLY A 214 -16.25 14.78 8.33
N ARG A 215 -16.18 13.78 7.44
CA ARG A 215 -16.06 12.37 7.80
C ARG A 215 -14.78 12.09 8.58
N VAL A 216 -13.62 12.52 8.06
CA VAL A 216 -12.31 12.29 8.69
C VAL A 216 -12.27 12.93 10.07
N LEU A 217 -12.74 14.19 10.19
CA LEU A 217 -12.81 14.88 11.46
C LEU A 217 -13.68 14.12 12.47
N ARG A 218 -14.85 13.63 12.04
CA ARG A 218 -15.77 12.86 12.88
C ARG A 218 -15.20 11.52 13.30
N GLU A 219 -14.53 10.81 12.40
CA GLU A 219 -13.81 9.58 12.72
C GLU A 219 -12.69 9.85 13.74
N SER A 220 -11.91 10.91 13.56
CA SER A 220 -10.87 11.33 14.51
C SER A 220 -11.44 11.65 15.89
N GLU A 221 -12.58 12.32 15.97
CA GLU A 221 -13.28 12.56 17.24
C GLU A 221 -13.69 11.26 17.94
N TRP A 222 -14.28 10.31 17.19
CA TRP A 222 -14.69 9.02 17.74
C TRP A 222 -13.51 8.19 18.25
N LEU A 223 -12.37 8.31 17.59
CA LEU A 223 -11.10 7.69 17.99
C LEU A 223 -10.35 8.47 19.07
N SER A 224 -10.93 9.58 19.57
CA SER A 224 -10.31 10.45 20.60
C SER A 224 -8.94 10.99 20.19
N ALA A 225 -8.80 11.39 18.92
CA ALA A 225 -7.62 12.08 18.43
C ALA A 225 -7.31 13.34 19.28
N PRO A 226 -6.03 13.69 19.48
CA PRO A 226 -5.66 14.86 20.25
C PRO A 226 -6.19 16.16 19.63
N PRO A 227 -6.47 17.21 20.42
CA PRO A 227 -7.00 18.47 19.90
C PRO A 227 -6.14 19.10 18.79
N SER A 228 -4.82 18.91 18.85
CA SER A 228 -3.90 19.37 17.80
C SER A 228 -4.17 18.71 16.45
N GLN A 229 -4.49 17.42 16.43
CA GLN A 229 -4.83 16.69 15.19
C GLN A 229 -6.20 17.14 14.66
N LEU A 230 -7.18 17.35 15.54
CA LEU A 230 -8.49 17.87 15.15
C LEU A 230 -8.37 19.27 14.53
N GLU A 231 -7.60 20.18 15.16
CA GLU A 231 -7.34 21.51 14.60
C GLU A 231 -6.52 21.46 13.30
N PHE A 232 -5.58 20.53 13.18
CA PHE A 232 -4.84 20.28 11.94
C PHE A 232 -5.78 19.93 10.78
N ILE A 233 -6.64 18.92 10.95
CA ILE A 233 -7.65 18.51 9.96
C ILE A 233 -8.63 19.65 9.67
N LYS A 234 -9.04 20.37 10.72
CA LYS A 234 -10.04 21.43 10.63
C LYS A 234 -9.54 22.73 10.02
N ARG A 235 -8.26 23.08 10.13
CA ARG A 235 -7.78 24.42 9.73
C ARG A 235 -6.50 24.44 8.91
N ILE A 236 -5.62 23.47 9.08
CA ILE A 236 -4.28 23.50 8.48
C ILE A 236 -4.25 22.84 7.12
N VAL A 237 -4.99 21.74 6.92
CA VAL A 237 -5.06 21.08 5.61
C VAL A 237 -5.82 21.98 4.62
N PRO A 238 -5.20 22.42 3.51
CA PRO A 238 -5.83 23.31 2.54
C PRO A 238 -7.05 22.68 1.85
N ASP A 239 -8.05 23.49 1.50
CA ASP A 239 -9.26 23.02 0.81
C ASP A 239 -8.97 22.43 -0.58
N SER A 240 -7.86 22.81 -1.23
CA SER A 240 -7.41 22.18 -2.48
C SER A 240 -7.10 20.69 -2.31
N VAL A 241 -6.44 20.32 -1.22
CA VAL A 241 -6.10 18.93 -0.88
C VAL A 241 -7.37 18.11 -0.68
N TRP A 242 -8.33 18.63 0.09
CA TRP A 242 -9.61 17.94 0.33
C TRP A 242 -10.41 17.72 -0.95
N ARG A 243 -10.46 18.71 -1.84
CA ARG A 243 -11.14 18.59 -3.14
C ARG A 243 -10.48 17.54 -4.03
N GLU A 244 -9.15 17.51 -4.08
CA GLU A 244 -8.43 16.49 -4.85
C GLU A 244 -8.66 15.08 -4.27
N LEU A 245 -8.69 14.94 -2.95
CA LEU A 245 -8.98 13.65 -2.31
C LEU A 245 -10.41 13.17 -2.55
N GLU A 246 -11.39 14.05 -2.57
CA GLU A 246 -12.77 13.69 -2.95
C GLU A 246 -12.88 13.27 -4.42
N ASP A 247 -12.17 13.96 -5.31
CA ASP A 247 -12.09 13.57 -6.71
C ASP A 247 -11.46 12.17 -6.88
N LEU A 248 -10.33 11.91 -6.21
CA LEU A 248 -9.69 10.60 -6.18
C LEU A 248 -10.63 9.53 -5.59
N LYS A 249 -11.29 9.82 -4.47
CA LYS A 249 -12.24 8.90 -3.82
C LYS A 249 -13.34 8.48 -4.79
N ARG A 250 -13.96 9.44 -5.49
CA ARG A 250 -15.01 9.17 -6.49
C ARG A 250 -14.49 8.32 -7.63
N LYS A 251 -13.39 8.73 -8.28
CA LYS A 251 -12.76 7.99 -9.40
C LYS A 251 -12.45 6.54 -9.04
N ARG A 252 -11.88 6.32 -7.87
CA ARG A 252 -11.58 4.97 -7.36
C ARG A 252 -12.84 4.17 -7.08
N GLN A 253 -13.82 4.75 -6.39
CA GLN A 253 -15.08 4.07 -6.09
C GLN A 253 -15.80 3.64 -7.35
N ASP A 254 -15.92 4.54 -8.34
CA ASP A 254 -16.57 4.27 -9.62
C ASP A 254 -15.84 3.17 -10.39
N ALA A 255 -14.51 3.22 -10.44
CA ALA A 255 -13.70 2.21 -11.14
C ALA A 255 -13.79 0.83 -10.47
N HIS A 256 -13.68 0.76 -9.13
CA HIS A 256 -13.81 -0.49 -8.39
C HIS A 256 -15.23 -1.06 -8.49
N GLU A 257 -16.27 -0.22 -8.50
CA GLU A 257 -17.64 -0.67 -8.70
C GLU A 257 -17.88 -1.20 -10.12
N ALA A 258 -17.32 -0.54 -11.15
CA ALA A 258 -17.35 -1.05 -12.51
C ALA A 258 -16.69 -2.44 -12.61
N LEU A 259 -15.48 -2.60 -12.05
CA LEU A 259 -14.81 -3.90 -11.99
C LEU A 259 -15.65 -4.96 -11.28
N ARG A 260 -16.28 -4.61 -10.14
CA ARG A 260 -17.19 -5.53 -9.41
C ARG A 260 -18.42 -5.92 -10.23
N ARG A 261 -18.98 -5.02 -11.03
CA ARG A 261 -20.11 -5.33 -11.94
C ARG A 261 -19.69 -6.15 -13.16
N GLY A 262 -18.39 -6.39 -13.34
CA GLY A 262 -17.83 -7.01 -14.54
C GLY A 262 -17.98 -6.08 -15.73
N VAL A 263 -17.51 -4.84 -15.57
CA VAL A 263 -17.45 -3.80 -16.61
C VAL A 263 -16.06 -3.19 -16.57
N ILE A 264 -15.46 -2.97 -17.74
CA ILE A 264 -14.17 -2.28 -17.86
C ILE A 264 -14.38 -0.80 -17.50
N PRO A 265 -13.68 -0.26 -16.48
CA PRO A 265 -13.82 1.14 -16.09
C PRO A 265 -13.41 2.10 -17.21
N SER A 266 -14.14 3.22 -17.32
CA SER A 266 -13.68 4.38 -18.10
C SER A 266 -12.83 5.25 -17.17
N VAL A 267 -11.53 5.36 -17.46
CA VAL A 267 -10.56 6.00 -16.55
C VAL A 267 -9.76 7.11 -17.18
#